data_AF-G0NPM8-F1
#
_entry.id   AF-G0NPM8-F1
#
_cell.length_a   1.000
_cell.length_b   1.000
_cell.length_c   1.000
_cell.angle_alpha   90.00
_cell.angle_beta   90.00
_cell.angle_gamma   90.00
#
_symmetry.space_group_name_H-M   'P 1'
#
loop_
_entity.id
_entity.type
_entity.pdbx_description
1 polymer ?
#
loop_
_entity_poly.entity_id
_entity_poly.type
_entity_poly.pdbx_seq_one_letter_code
_entity_poly.pdbx_strand_id
1 'polypeptide(L)'
;MIPNLQSILIASFCFLPVFVNGENNEVTVPAVRVVRLQVDYKNASISDLQKIHKWNAIMRNSVLASLKFINKHWLICGGSPSDTASSSNSDCGKAQVTGEIVGDRHYRINVTLIAERDPVKNAKVGATSTVYAVAHIGLKGGIFQYTNALKTLGKPEPKLAFDEAFFCYRGATLVDTDKCRKDRRLRDSPLLDSSSIILFCGLGLCTPGTFYDEFDEKCIPCPRGEYQDEHGRTTCKTCPDSTTTVGTGTPKKENCIHVCPPGYFYDTASKMCETCGLRGYQPNSGQDRCIPCPEGTVPIFQNSTTIAHCLDKCRAGMQRSSDGSTCEPCPIGSFKSAEDMVCMMCPTGRTTLSKASKSLAACHIKICFPGTILDHNTFKCEPCDFGTYMDEYDGRICKTCPVSTTTYQLGANSAKMCEWTNQCKASTHNCHWLAACIDLPDENHKKMYSCKCKPGFVGNGFHCVDACEGFCLNGGSCLKTGRGETQVYLCTWIRWKTLSK
;
A
#
# COMPACT_ATOMS: atom_id res chain seq x y z
N MET A 1 89.62 10.27 -16.41
CA MET A 1 88.96 11.49 -15.89
C MET A 1 87.76 11.81 -16.78
N ILE A 2 86.56 11.79 -16.18
CA ILE A 2 85.28 12.37 -16.61
C ILE A 2 85.31 13.89 -16.24
N PRO A 3 84.44 14.84 -16.70
CA PRO A 3 83.14 14.79 -17.44
C PRO A 3 83.07 15.67 -18.73
N ASN A 4 82.12 15.63 -19.70
CA ASN A 4 80.68 15.27 -19.90
C ASN A 4 79.65 16.24 -19.27
N LEU A 5 78.58 16.75 -19.92
CA LEU A 5 77.77 16.23 -21.03
C LEU A 5 76.78 17.34 -21.55
N GLN A 6 76.66 17.47 -22.88
CA GLN A 6 75.43 17.60 -23.72
C GLN A 6 74.35 18.71 -23.49
N SER A 7 73.56 19.16 -24.47
CA SER A 7 73.60 19.26 -25.94
C SER A 7 72.21 19.72 -26.46
N ILE A 8 72.22 20.45 -27.59
CA ILE A 8 71.22 20.52 -28.69
C ILE A 8 70.08 21.56 -28.62
N LEU A 9 70.23 22.55 -29.53
CA LEU A 9 69.23 23.44 -30.14
C LEU A 9 68.31 22.67 -31.11
N ILE A 10 67.08 23.17 -31.34
CA ILE A 10 66.58 23.61 -32.68
C ILE A 10 65.24 24.35 -32.51
N ALA A 11 65.06 25.33 -33.39
CA ALA A 11 64.07 26.41 -33.36
C ALA A 11 62.66 26.06 -33.89
N SER A 12 61.70 26.83 -33.37
CA SER A 12 60.58 27.53 -34.03
C SER A 12 59.88 26.90 -35.25
N PHE A 13 58.60 26.56 -35.09
CA PHE A 13 57.55 26.83 -36.09
C PHE A 13 56.23 27.15 -35.36
N CYS A 14 55.67 28.32 -35.65
CA CYS A 14 54.28 28.67 -35.32
C CYS A 14 53.32 27.77 -36.12
N PHE A 15 52.39 27.12 -35.44
CA PHE A 15 51.16 26.62 -36.04
C PHE A 15 49.96 27.31 -35.38
N LEU A 16 49.14 27.96 -36.21
CA LEU A 16 47.78 28.39 -35.88
C LEU A 16 46.99 27.21 -35.29
N PRO A 17 46.12 27.42 -34.29
CA PRO A 17 45.22 26.36 -33.86
C PRO A 17 44.26 26.03 -35.01
N VAL A 18 44.44 24.83 -35.57
CA VAL A 18 43.50 24.15 -36.44
C VAL A 18 42.20 23.93 -35.66
N PHE A 19 41.08 24.43 -36.17
CA PHE A 19 39.76 23.98 -35.72
C PHE A 19 39.61 22.51 -36.12
N VAL A 20 39.85 21.61 -35.16
CA VAL A 20 39.42 20.23 -35.29
C VAL A 20 37.91 20.24 -35.11
N ASN A 21 37.19 20.11 -36.23
CA ASN A 21 35.77 19.85 -36.27
C ASN A 21 35.55 18.42 -35.76
N GLY A 22 35.55 18.25 -34.44
CA GLY A 22 35.12 17.02 -33.80
C GLY A 22 33.60 17.01 -33.81
N GLU A 23 33.00 16.09 -34.56
CA GLU A 23 31.60 15.70 -34.36
C GLU A 23 31.41 15.31 -32.89
N ASN A 24 30.97 16.26 -32.08
CA ASN A 24 30.48 16.00 -30.74
C ASN A 24 29.17 15.23 -30.91
N ASN A 25 29.23 13.90 -30.87
CA ASN A 25 28.04 13.08 -30.62
C ASN A 25 27.47 13.52 -29.25
N GLU A 26 26.52 14.45 -29.27
CA GLU A 26 25.78 14.91 -28.10
C GLU A 26 25.04 13.71 -27.51
N VAL A 27 25.50 13.22 -26.36
CA VAL A 27 24.85 12.11 -25.66
C VAL A 27 23.59 12.64 -24.98
N THR A 28 22.45 12.58 -25.69
CA THR A 28 21.13 12.83 -25.12
C THR A 28 20.56 11.54 -24.50
N VAL A 29 20.02 11.63 -23.29
CA VAL A 29 19.31 10.52 -22.61
C VAL A 29 17.80 10.81 -22.55
N PRO A 30 16.93 9.79 -22.51
CA PRO A 30 15.49 10.03 -22.42
C PRO A 30 15.09 10.70 -21.10
N ALA A 31 14.20 11.70 -21.17
CA ALA A 31 13.63 12.34 -19.99
C ALA A 31 12.62 11.43 -19.28
N VAL A 32 12.49 11.63 -17.97
CA VAL A 32 11.54 10.92 -17.11
C VAL A 32 10.14 11.46 -17.36
N ARG A 33 9.22 10.60 -17.81
CA ARG A 33 7.82 10.96 -18.00
C ARG A 33 7.05 10.82 -16.69
N VAL A 34 6.40 11.88 -16.27
CA VAL A 34 5.51 11.91 -15.11
C VAL A 34 4.10 12.20 -15.60
N VAL A 35 3.15 11.36 -15.18
CA VAL A 35 1.75 11.46 -15.56
C VAL A 35 0.91 11.74 -14.31
N ARG A 36 -0.08 12.62 -14.44
CA ARG A 36 -1.11 12.88 -13.45
C ARG A 36 -2.46 12.39 -13.97
N LEU A 37 -3.06 11.45 -13.25
CA LEU A 37 -4.41 10.97 -13.48
C LEU A 37 -5.34 11.62 -12.46
N GLN A 38 -6.41 12.23 -12.93
CA GLN A 38 -7.41 12.88 -12.08
C GLN A 38 -8.78 12.23 -12.25
N VAL A 39 -9.38 11.84 -11.12
CA VAL A 39 -10.69 11.22 -11.02
C VAL A 39 -11.60 12.09 -10.15
N ASP A 40 -12.72 12.53 -10.72
CA ASP A 40 -13.69 13.38 -10.05
C ASP A 40 -14.90 12.56 -9.53
N TYR A 41 -15.34 12.85 -8.31
CA TYR A 41 -16.52 12.25 -7.67
C TYR A 41 -17.50 13.38 -7.29
N LYS A 42 -18.40 13.73 -8.24
CA LYS A 42 -19.33 14.88 -8.11
C LYS A 42 -20.51 14.68 -7.14
N ASN A 43 -20.69 13.47 -6.61
CA ASN A 43 -21.78 13.12 -5.68
C ASN A 43 -21.26 12.50 -4.38
N ALA A 44 -20.04 12.85 -3.97
CA ALA A 44 -19.41 12.30 -2.77
C ALA A 44 -19.99 12.94 -1.50
N SER A 45 -20.30 12.14 -0.47
CA SER A 45 -20.78 12.65 0.83
C SER A 45 -19.61 13.03 1.75
N ILE A 46 -19.14 14.27 1.69
CA ILE A 46 -17.97 14.74 2.46
C ILE A 46 -18.16 14.58 3.98
N SER A 47 -19.38 14.81 4.47
CA SER A 47 -19.74 14.65 5.89
C SER A 47 -19.59 13.22 6.40
N ASP A 48 -19.77 12.22 5.54
CA ASP A 48 -19.62 10.81 5.92
C ASP A 48 -18.18 10.32 5.76
N LEU A 49 -17.40 10.93 4.85
CA LEU A 49 -15.96 10.65 4.72
C LEU A 49 -15.20 11.04 5.99
N GLN A 50 -15.52 12.19 6.57
CA GLN A 50 -14.84 12.71 7.77
C GLN A 50 -15.10 11.87 9.03
N LYS A 51 -16.18 11.08 9.07
CA LYS A 51 -16.48 10.16 10.18
C LYS A 51 -15.58 8.92 10.18
N ILE A 52 -14.87 8.64 9.09
CA ILE A 52 -14.05 7.43 8.94
C ILE A 52 -12.62 7.74 9.39
N HIS A 53 -12.23 7.16 10.52
CA HIS A 53 -10.87 7.30 11.05
C HIS A 53 -9.83 6.79 10.02
N LYS A 54 -8.79 7.60 9.75
CA LYS A 54 -7.72 7.32 8.76
C LYS A 54 -8.18 7.16 7.29
N TRP A 55 -9.29 7.81 6.90
CA TRP A 55 -9.81 7.83 5.53
C TRP A 55 -8.73 8.04 4.44
N ASN A 56 -7.89 9.06 4.59
CA ASN A 56 -6.85 9.41 3.59
C ASN A 56 -5.87 8.27 3.32
N ALA A 57 -5.51 7.49 4.37
CA ALA A 57 -4.62 6.35 4.24
C ALA A 57 -5.32 5.17 3.53
N ILE A 58 -6.60 4.93 3.82
CA ILE A 58 -7.41 3.90 3.17
C ILE A 58 -7.57 4.20 1.68
N MET A 59 -7.89 5.45 1.34
CA MET A 59 -8.01 5.91 -0.04
C MET A 59 -6.68 5.75 -0.80
N ARG A 60 -5.57 6.25 -0.23
CA ARG A 60 -4.24 6.12 -0.83
C ARG A 60 -3.86 4.66 -1.07
N ASN A 61 -4.03 3.79 -0.08
CA ASN A 61 -3.67 2.37 -0.19
C ASN A 61 -4.52 1.64 -1.24
N SER A 62 -5.81 1.97 -1.32
CA SER A 62 -6.70 1.40 -2.34
C SER A 62 -6.28 1.82 -3.75
N VAL A 63 -6.03 3.11 -3.97
CA VAL A 63 -5.64 3.63 -5.29
C VAL A 63 -4.30 3.05 -5.73
N LEU A 64 -3.33 2.94 -4.81
CA LEU A 64 -2.04 2.28 -5.08
C LEU A 64 -2.21 0.79 -5.41
N ALA A 65 -3.10 0.07 -4.73
CA ALA A 65 -3.41 -1.32 -5.04
C ALA A 65 -4.01 -1.47 -6.45
N SER A 66 -4.92 -0.56 -6.84
CA SER A 66 -5.50 -0.50 -8.18
C SER A 66 -4.43 -0.28 -9.27
N LEU A 67 -3.52 0.66 -9.06
CA LEU A 67 -2.40 0.91 -9.99
C LEU A 67 -1.47 -0.30 -10.11
N LYS A 68 -1.16 -0.96 -8.98
CA LYS A 68 -0.36 -2.20 -8.99
C LYS A 68 -1.06 -3.32 -9.76
N PHE A 69 -2.38 -3.44 -9.65
CA PHE A 69 -3.15 -4.41 -10.42
C PHE A 69 -3.10 -4.12 -11.93
N ILE A 70 -3.23 -2.84 -12.32
CA ILE A 70 -3.08 -2.43 -13.72
C ILE A 70 -1.66 -2.77 -14.20
N ASN A 71 -0.65 -2.38 -13.42
CA ASN A 71 0.75 -2.54 -13.79
C ASN A 71 1.19 -3.99 -13.95
N LYS A 72 0.56 -4.91 -13.19
CA LYS A 72 0.77 -6.36 -13.32
C LYS A 72 0.35 -6.91 -14.70
N HIS A 73 -0.60 -6.26 -15.36
CA HIS A 73 -1.13 -6.69 -16.67
C HIS A 73 -0.61 -5.82 -17.81
N TRP A 74 -0.36 -4.54 -17.56
CA TRP A 74 0.09 -3.54 -18.51
C TRP A 74 1.25 -2.78 -17.90
N LEU A 75 2.43 -2.81 -18.50
CA LEU A 75 3.62 -2.14 -17.96
C LEU A 75 3.50 -0.61 -18.13
N ILE A 76 2.77 0.04 -17.23
CA ILE A 76 2.45 1.47 -17.29
C ILE A 76 3.40 2.34 -16.47
N CYS A 77 4.10 1.77 -15.48
CA CYS A 77 5.07 2.49 -14.65
C CYS A 77 6.49 2.25 -15.16
N GLY A 78 7.30 3.32 -15.20
CA GLY A 78 8.69 3.27 -15.65
C GLY A 78 9.68 3.03 -14.51
N GLY A 79 10.84 2.43 -14.84
CA GLY A 79 11.98 2.26 -13.93
C GLY A 79 13.00 3.41 -14.03
N SER A 80 13.82 3.60 -12.99
CA SER A 80 14.97 4.50 -13.05
C SER A 80 16.12 3.80 -13.81
N PRO A 81 16.91 4.50 -14.65
CA PRO A 81 18.06 3.90 -15.36
C PRO A 81 19.18 3.41 -14.42
N SER A 82 19.06 3.63 -13.11
CA SER A 82 19.91 3.05 -12.06
C SER A 82 19.56 1.61 -11.69
N ASP A 83 18.42 1.09 -12.16
CA ASP A 83 17.95 -0.24 -11.79
C ASP A 83 18.47 -1.25 -12.82
N THR A 84 19.44 -2.06 -12.41
CA THR A 84 19.96 -3.16 -13.23
C THR A 84 18.83 -4.14 -13.59
N ALA A 85 18.94 -4.72 -14.78
CA ALA A 85 17.89 -5.46 -15.51
C ALA A 85 17.43 -6.80 -14.87
N SER A 86 17.50 -6.96 -13.55
CA SER A 86 17.04 -8.15 -12.82
C SER A 86 15.87 -7.90 -11.86
N SER A 87 15.28 -6.70 -11.86
CA SER A 87 14.12 -6.34 -11.02
C SER A 87 12.92 -5.93 -11.89
N SER A 88 12.16 -6.90 -12.38
CA SER A 88 10.92 -6.70 -13.16
C SER A 88 9.72 -6.28 -12.31
N ASN A 89 9.91 -5.37 -11.36
CA ASN A 89 8.82 -4.77 -10.58
C ASN A 89 8.86 -3.26 -10.79
N SER A 90 8.36 -2.80 -11.93
CA SER A 90 8.22 -1.37 -12.22
C SER A 90 7.28 -0.74 -11.18
N ASP A 91 7.86 0.02 -10.26
CA ASP A 91 7.16 0.30 -9.01
C ASP A 91 6.23 1.51 -9.13
N CYS A 92 4.98 1.25 -9.51
CA CYS A 92 3.89 2.20 -9.27
C CYS A 92 3.71 2.52 -7.77
N GLY A 93 4.40 1.83 -6.86
CA GLY A 93 4.39 2.07 -5.41
C GLY A 93 4.99 3.42 -4.99
N LYS A 94 5.75 4.09 -5.86
CA LYS A 94 6.16 5.49 -5.67
C LYS A 94 5.13 6.51 -6.13
N ALA A 95 3.97 6.08 -6.65
CA ALA A 95 2.93 7.01 -7.07
C ALA A 95 2.42 7.84 -5.87
N GLN A 96 2.29 9.13 -6.09
CA GLN A 96 1.74 10.06 -5.11
C GLN A 96 0.24 10.16 -5.33
N VAL A 97 -0.55 9.74 -4.34
CA VAL A 97 -2.00 9.87 -4.35
C VAL A 97 -2.39 10.99 -3.40
N THR A 98 -3.10 11.99 -3.91
CA THR A 98 -3.66 13.10 -3.13
C THR A 98 -5.17 13.19 -3.37
N GLY A 99 -5.90 13.63 -2.35
CA GLY A 99 -7.34 13.88 -2.45
C GLY A 99 -7.63 15.31 -2.05
N GLU A 100 -8.50 15.99 -2.79
CA GLU A 100 -8.93 17.36 -2.52
C GLU A 100 -10.47 17.46 -2.48
N ILE A 101 -10.97 18.27 -1.56
CA ILE A 101 -12.40 18.60 -1.46
C ILE A 101 -12.59 19.84 -2.34
N VAL A 102 -13.31 19.68 -3.45
CA VAL A 102 -13.55 20.75 -4.43
C VAL A 102 -14.86 21.49 -4.12
N GLY A 103 -15.77 20.86 -3.39
CA GLY A 103 -17.02 21.45 -2.89
C GLY A 103 -17.80 20.50 -2.00
N ASP A 104 -18.98 20.91 -1.54
CA ASP A 104 -19.78 20.19 -0.51
C ASP A 104 -20.17 18.75 -0.88
N ARG A 105 -20.28 18.46 -2.18
CA ARG A 105 -20.55 17.12 -2.73
C ARG A 105 -19.51 16.64 -3.75
N HIS A 106 -18.37 17.32 -3.83
CA HIS A 106 -17.36 17.07 -4.85
C HIS A 106 -16.02 16.73 -4.21
N TYR A 107 -15.62 15.48 -4.39
CA TYR A 107 -14.28 15.01 -4.02
C TYR A 107 -13.47 14.67 -5.26
N ARG A 108 -12.18 15.04 -5.29
CA ARG A 108 -11.29 14.75 -6.41
C ARG A 108 -10.07 13.98 -5.93
N ILE A 109 -9.68 12.95 -6.68
CA ILE A 109 -8.49 12.16 -6.44
C ILE A 109 -7.49 12.41 -7.57
N ASN A 110 -6.27 12.78 -7.19
CA ASN A 110 -5.15 13.00 -8.07
C ASN A 110 -4.09 11.92 -7.82
N VAL A 111 -3.58 11.34 -8.90
CA VAL A 111 -2.57 10.28 -8.87
C VAL A 111 -1.43 10.68 -9.78
N THR A 112 -0.27 10.94 -9.19
CA THR A 112 0.95 11.29 -9.93
C THR A 112 1.91 10.11 -9.91
N LEU A 113 2.33 9.63 -11.08
CA LEU A 113 3.26 8.49 -11.20
C LEU A 113 4.29 8.72 -12.30
N ILE A 114 5.46 8.08 -12.14
CA ILE A 114 6.44 7.97 -13.22
C ILE A 114 5.92 6.89 -14.18
N ALA A 115 5.60 7.31 -15.40
CA ALA A 115 4.96 6.46 -16.39
C ALA A 115 5.96 5.99 -17.45
N GLU A 116 5.75 4.78 -17.96
CA GLU A 116 6.47 4.28 -19.12
C GLU A 116 6.07 5.07 -20.38
N ARG A 117 6.93 5.07 -21.40
CA ARG A 117 6.60 5.74 -22.67
C ARG A 117 5.57 4.92 -23.45
N ASP A 118 4.65 5.63 -24.08
CA ASP A 118 3.72 5.01 -25.00
C ASP A 118 4.47 4.60 -26.29
N PRO A 119 4.17 3.42 -26.87
CA PRO A 119 3.15 2.47 -26.45
C PRO A 119 3.58 1.56 -25.28
N VAL A 120 2.73 1.44 -24.26
CA VAL A 120 2.91 0.48 -23.17
C VAL A 120 2.55 -0.92 -23.62
N LYS A 121 3.29 -1.92 -23.11
CA LYS A 121 3.12 -3.33 -23.47
C LYS A 121 2.34 -4.09 -22.42
N ASN A 122 1.50 -5.02 -22.88
CA ASN A 122 0.87 -5.99 -22.01
C ASN A 122 1.91 -7.04 -21.56
N ALA A 123 1.91 -7.36 -20.26
CA ALA A 123 2.88 -8.26 -19.63
C ALA A 123 2.78 -9.72 -20.12
N LYS A 124 1.65 -10.13 -20.72
CA LYS A 124 1.39 -11.53 -21.10
C LYS A 124 1.09 -11.76 -22.57
N VAL A 125 0.42 -10.81 -23.23
CA VAL A 125 -0.16 -11.02 -24.57
C VAL A 125 0.44 -10.17 -25.68
N GLY A 126 1.59 -9.50 -25.46
CA GLY A 126 2.30 -8.75 -26.51
C GLY A 126 1.55 -7.53 -27.09
N ALA A 127 0.29 -7.31 -26.66
CA ALA A 127 -0.54 -6.19 -27.06
C ALA A 127 0.05 -4.86 -26.60
N THR A 128 -0.16 -3.80 -27.39
CA THR A 128 0.27 -2.42 -27.10
C THR A 128 -0.92 -1.51 -26.85
N SER A 129 -0.74 -0.50 -26.00
CA SER A 129 -1.76 0.52 -25.69
C SER A 129 -1.09 1.80 -25.19
N THR A 130 -1.87 2.77 -24.71
CA THR A 130 -1.36 3.97 -24.03
C THR A 130 -1.66 3.94 -22.54
N VAL A 131 -0.86 4.62 -21.71
CA VAL A 131 -1.10 4.76 -20.27
C VAL A 131 -2.51 5.31 -20.00
N TYR A 132 -2.94 6.31 -20.77
CA TYR A 132 -4.30 6.86 -20.68
C TYR A 132 -5.38 5.81 -20.94
N ALA A 133 -5.28 5.08 -22.05
CA ALA A 133 -6.30 4.10 -22.44
C ALA A 133 -6.42 2.97 -21.41
N VAL A 134 -5.29 2.46 -20.93
CA VAL A 134 -5.26 1.41 -19.91
C VAL A 134 -5.84 1.91 -18.58
N ALA A 135 -5.46 3.10 -18.12
CA ALA A 135 -5.99 3.70 -16.89
C ALA A 135 -7.50 3.98 -16.98
N HIS A 136 -7.95 4.46 -18.14
CA HIS A 136 -9.36 4.75 -18.41
C HIS A 136 -10.22 3.47 -18.46
N ILE A 137 -9.72 2.38 -19.04
CA ILE A 137 -10.37 1.06 -18.97
C ILE A 137 -10.46 0.57 -17.53
N GLY A 138 -9.39 0.74 -16.75
CA GLY A 138 -9.38 0.43 -15.32
C GLY A 138 -10.48 1.20 -14.56
N LEU A 139 -10.60 2.52 -14.80
CA LEU A 139 -11.63 3.35 -14.20
C LEU A 139 -13.04 2.84 -14.52
N LYS A 140 -13.32 2.52 -15.80
CA LYS A 140 -14.61 1.94 -16.22
C LYS A 140 -14.89 0.57 -15.60
N GLY A 141 -13.84 -0.22 -15.35
CA GLY A 141 -13.92 -1.51 -14.65
C GLY A 141 -14.12 -1.39 -13.14
N GLY A 142 -14.28 -0.18 -12.58
CA GLY A 142 -14.50 0.05 -11.15
C GLY A 142 -13.25 -0.18 -10.30
N ILE A 143 -12.06 -0.21 -10.92
CA ILE A 143 -10.81 -0.56 -10.26
C ILE A 143 -10.46 0.40 -9.12
N PHE A 144 -10.93 1.64 -9.13
CA PHE A 144 -10.67 2.64 -8.10
C PHE A 144 -11.68 2.63 -6.94
N GLN A 145 -12.62 1.66 -6.91
CA GLN A 145 -13.68 1.57 -5.89
C GLN A 145 -13.61 0.31 -5.01
N TYR A 146 -12.45 -0.34 -4.88
CA TYR A 146 -12.34 -1.67 -4.27
C TYR A 146 -12.66 -1.76 -2.77
N THR A 147 -12.66 -0.66 -2.01
CA THR A 147 -12.90 -0.71 -0.56
C THR A 147 -14.33 -0.34 -0.20
N ASN A 148 -14.87 -0.97 0.83
CA ASN A 148 -16.18 -0.61 1.40
C ASN A 148 -16.22 0.84 1.87
N ALA A 149 -15.07 1.40 2.28
CA ALA A 149 -14.92 2.81 2.63
C ALA A 149 -15.12 3.72 1.39
N LEU A 150 -14.47 3.42 0.25
CA LEU A 150 -14.59 4.22 -0.97
C LEU A 150 -15.99 4.22 -1.61
N LYS A 151 -16.90 3.33 -1.18
CA LYS A 151 -18.31 3.36 -1.61
C LYS A 151 -19.02 4.67 -1.23
N THR A 152 -18.58 5.32 -0.15
CA THR A 152 -19.14 6.61 0.32
C THR A 152 -18.85 7.77 -0.66
N LEU A 153 -17.85 7.64 -1.55
CA LEU A 153 -17.60 8.60 -2.62
C LEU A 153 -18.61 8.50 -3.77
N GLY A 154 -19.40 7.43 -3.83
CA GLY A 154 -20.30 7.15 -4.95
C GLY A 154 -19.55 6.79 -6.23
N LYS A 155 -20.24 6.92 -7.38
CA LYS A 155 -19.67 6.61 -8.70
C LYS A 155 -18.74 7.74 -9.19
N PRO A 156 -17.52 7.44 -9.66
CA PRO A 156 -16.65 8.43 -10.28
C PRO A 156 -17.24 8.90 -11.61
N GLU A 157 -16.80 10.06 -12.08
CA GLU A 157 -17.07 10.50 -13.44
C GLU A 157 -16.49 9.50 -14.46
N PRO A 158 -17.19 9.25 -15.58
CA PRO A 158 -16.74 8.30 -16.58
C PRO A 158 -15.51 8.78 -17.37
N LYS A 159 -15.16 10.07 -17.27
CA LYS A 159 -14.04 10.69 -17.96
C LYS A 159 -12.86 10.85 -17.01
N LEU A 160 -11.73 10.24 -17.36
CA LEU A 160 -10.46 10.43 -16.67
C LEU A 160 -9.77 11.68 -17.22
N ALA A 161 -9.37 12.60 -16.35
CA ALA A 161 -8.48 13.71 -16.72
C ALA A 161 -7.01 13.26 -16.64
N PHE A 162 -6.19 13.72 -17.58
CA PHE A 162 -4.84 13.21 -17.81
C PHE A 162 -3.92 14.36 -18.21
N ASP A 163 -2.86 14.56 -17.43
CA ASP A 163 -1.77 15.51 -17.73
C ASP A 163 -0.43 14.77 -17.75
N GLU A 164 0.51 15.22 -18.58
CA GLU A 164 1.86 14.67 -18.62
C GLU A 164 2.93 15.76 -18.66
N ALA A 165 4.09 15.45 -18.07
CA ALA A 165 5.25 16.32 -18.06
C ALA A 165 6.55 15.49 -18.08
N PHE A 166 7.62 16.05 -18.64
CA PHE A 166 8.93 15.41 -18.75
C PHE A 166 9.96 16.14 -17.91
N PHE A 167 10.74 15.38 -17.14
CA PHE A 167 11.73 15.92 -16.22
C PHE A 167 13.10 15.31 -16.43
N CYS A 168 14.14 16.12 -16.26
CA CYS A 168 15.53 15.69 -16.34
C CYS A 168 16.15 15.46 -14.97
N TYR A 169 17.11 14.53 -14.93
CA TYR A 169 17.93 14.30 -13.75
C TYR A 169 18.79 15.52 -13.43
N ARG A 170 19.22 15.63 -12.17
CA ARG A 170 20.00 16.75 -11.65
C ARG A 170 21.27 16.98 -12.49
N GLY A 171 21.42 18.19 -13.05
CA GLY A 171 22.55 18.56 -13.91
C GLY A 171 22.34 18.30 -15.41
N ALA A 172 21.12 17.93 -15.83
CA ALA A 172 20.75 17.83 -17.24
C ALA A 172 19.63 18.81 -17.60
N THR A 173 19.68 19.36 -18.81
CA THR A 173 18.68 20.29 -19.35
C THR A 173 17.70 19.56 -20.26
N LEU A 174 16.41 19.92 -20.21
CA LEU A 174 15.40 19.36 -21.10
C LEU A 174 15.60 19.93 -22.51
N VAL A 175 15.73 19.05 -23.49
CA VAL A 175 15.94 19.33 -24.91
C VAL A 175 14.89 18.55 -25.69
N ASP A 176 14.38 19.11 -26.80
CA ASP A 176 13.36 18.50 -27.64
C ASP A 176 12.08 18.06 -26.88
N THR A 177 11.79 18.68 -25.72
CA THR A 177 10.64 18.40 -24.84
C THR A 177 10.61 17.04 -24.13
N ASP A 178 11.36 16.04 -24.62
CA ASP A 178 11.34 14.68 -24.08
C ASP A 178 12.74 14.06 -23.89
N LYS A 179 13.82 14.80 -24.12
CA LYS A 179 15.21 14.35 -23.93
C LYS A 179 15.94 15.22 -22.93
N CYS A 180 16.99 14.67 -22.35
CA CYS A 180 17.85 15.35 -21.40
C CYS A 180 19.27 15.38 -21.94
N ARG A 181 19.87 16.57 -21.95
CA ARG A 181 21.28 16.77 -22.27
C ARG A 181 22.07 17.00 -20.99
N LYS A 182 23.08 16.16 -20.76
CA LYS A 182 23.94 16.26 -19.57
C LYS A 182 24.98 17.37 -19.81
N ASP A 183 24.95 18.41 -19.00
CA ASP A 183 25.95 19.48 -19.12
C ASP A 183 27.29 18.94 -18.59
N ARG A 184 28.33 18.92 -19.43
CA ARG A 184 29.62 18.28 -19.12
C ARG A 184 30.51 19.12 -18.20
N ARG A 185 29.92 20.06 -17.46
CA ARG A 185 30.62 20.90 -16.50
C ARG A 185 30.12 20.62 -15.10
N LEU A 186 30.69 19.59 -14.46
CA LEU A 186 31.11 19.58 -13.05
C LEU A 186 31.58 18.17 -12.63
N ARG A 187 32.87 18.08 -12.27
CA ARG A 187 33.67 16.96 -11.72
C ARG A 187 34.32 16.02 -12.75
N ASP A 188 35.56 16.36 -13.09
CA ASP A 188 36.74 15.66 -12.54
C ASP A 188 37.91 16.65 -12.47
N SER A 189 38.43 16.91 -11.26
CA SER A 189 39.76 17.48 -11.07
C SER A 189 40.41 16.69 -9.94
N PRO A 190 41.33 15.77 -10.26
CA PRO A 190 42.11 15.07 -9.25
C PRO A 190 43.31 15.91 -8.83
N LEU A 191 43.67 15.74 -7.56
CA LEU A 191 45.02 15.85 -6.99
C LEU A 191 45.64 17.25 -6.94
N LEU A 192 45.63 17.78 -5.70
CA LEU A 192 46.77 18.52 -5.18
C LEU A 192 48.04 17.69 -5.41
N ASP A 193 48.96 18.22 -6.22
CA ASP A 193 50.37 18.04 -5.96
C ASP A 193 51.01 19.42 -5.82
N SER A 194 51.93 19.47 -4.86
CA SER A 194 52.66 20.62 -4.36
C SER A 194 53.42 21.36 -5.46
N SER A 195 53.60 22.66 -5.24
CA SER A 195 54.61 23.52 -5.89
C SER A 195 54.22 24.11 -7.25
N SER A 196 53.36 25.13 -7.22
CA SER A 196 53.49 26.28 -8.13
C SER A 196 52.85 27.49 -7.47
N ILE A 197 53.70 28.25 -6.77
CA ILE A 197 53.43 29.63 -6.37
C ILE A 197 53.21 30.41 -7.67
N ILE A 198 51.95 30.61 -8.05
CA ILE A 198 51.60 31.70 -8.96
C ILE A 198 51.17 32.86 -8.06
N LEU A 199 52.16 33.70 -7.79
CA LEU A 199 52.04 35.01 -7.19
C LEU A 199 51.18 35.91 -8.11
N PHE A 200 49.85 35.82 -8.01
CA PHE A 200 48.98 36.92 -8.42
C PHE A 200 48.77 37.81 -7.21
N CYS A 201 49.69 38.75 -7.03
CA CYS A 201 49.45 39.93 -6.22
C CYS A 201 48.52 40.86 -7.01
N GLY A 202 47.35 41.20 -6.45
CA GLY A 202 46.49 42.28 -6.97
C GLY A 202 45.02 42.18 -6.56
N LEU A 203 44.69 42.68 -5.37
CA LEU A 203 43.37 42.79 -4.70
C LEU A 203 42.82 41.50 -4.04
N GLY A 204 43.18 41.31 -2.77
CA GLY A 204 42.61 40.30 -1.87
C GLY A 204 41.16 40.61 -1.50
N LEU A 205 40.21 40.16 -2.32
CA LEU A 205 38.79 40.15 -1.97
C LEU A 205 38.45 38.78 -1.37
N CYS A 206 37.90 38.76 -0.15
CA CYS A 206 37.38 37.54 0.46
C CYS A 206 36.34 36.88 -0.45
N THR A 207 36.37 35.55 -0.55
CA THR A 207 35.45 34.80 -1.40
C THR A 207 34.05 34.73 -0.79
N PRO A 208 32.98 34.55 -1.59
CA PRO A 208 31.63 34.38 -1.09
C PRO A 208 31.56 33.26 -0.03
N GLY A 209 30.80 33.51 1.02
CA GLY A 209 30.74 32.71 2.23
C GLY A 209 31.72 33.15 3.32
N THR A 210 32.63 34.09 3.05
CA THR A 210 33.56 34.64 4.03
C THR A 210 33.46 36.16 4.14
N PHE A 211 33.79 36.70 5.31
CA PHE A 211 33.93 38.13 5.55
C PHE A 211 35.36 38.45 6.01
N TYR A 212 35.88 39.62 5.65
CA TYR A 212 37.18 40.10 6.09
C TYR A 212 37.09 40.58 7.53
N ASP A 213 37.85 39.96 8.42
CA ASP A 213 38.04 40.44 9.78
C ASP A 213 39.29 41.32 9.83
N GLU A 214 39.10 42.58 10.22
CA GLU A 214 40.17 43.57 10.35
C GLU A 214 41.13 43.25 11.52
N PHE A 215 40.69 42.50 12.52
CA PHE A 215 41.53 42.11 13.66
C PHE A 215 42.47 40.95 13.33
N ASP A 216 41.97 39.95 12.60
CA ASP A 216 42.73 38.74 12.25
C ASP A 216 43.43 38.85 10.88
N GLU A 217 43.23 39.96 10.15
CA GLU A 217 43.67 40.21 8.77
C GLU A 217 43.37 39.05 7.81
N LYS A 218 42.26 38.34 8.06
CA LYS A 218 41.91 37.08 7.38
C LYS A 218 40.44 37.04 7.01
N CYS A 219 40.13 36.24 5.99
CA CYS A 219 38.75 35.95 5.62
C CYS A 219 38.19 34.84 6.52
N ILE A 220 37.20 35.18 7.34
CA ILE A 220 36.52 34.28 8.27
C ILE A 220 35.20 33.80 7.65
N PRO A 221 34.84 32.50 7.72
CA PRO A 221 33.55 32.02 7.24
C PRO A 221 32.38 32.60 8.04
N CYS A 222 31.29 32.95 7.34
CA CYS A 222 30.08 33.47 8.00
C CYS A 222 29.54 32.49 9.05
N PRO A 223 29.11 32.97 10.24
CA PRO A 223 28.54 32.11 11.28
C PRO A 223 27.21 31.49 10.85
N ARG A 224 26.73 30.49 11.60
CA ARG A 224 25.46 29.82 11.30
C ARG A 224 24.29 30.82 11.41
N GLY A 225 23.45 30.87 10.39
CA GLY A 225 22.36 31.86 10.28
C GLY A 225 22.70 33.09 9.43
N GLU A 226 23.94 33.18 8.94
CA GLU A 226 24.42 34.27 8.08
C GLU A 226 25.02 33.73 6.78
N TYR A 227 24.93 34.53 5.72
CA TYR A 227 25.47 34.23 4.39
C TYR A 227 26.18 35.45 3.78
N GLN A 228 27.08 35.22 2.84
CA GLN A 228 27.71 36.29 2.07
C GLN A 228 27.86 35.89 0.60
N ASP A 229 27.16 36.58 -0.28
CA ASP A 229 27.14 36.34 -1.72
C ASP A 229 28.12 37.22 -2.52
N GLU A 230 28.60 38.31 -1.93
CA GLU A 230 29.50 39.26 -2.57
C GLU A 230 30.95 39.05 -2.11
N HIS A 231 31.91 39.40 -2.98
CA HIS A 231 33.33 39.29 -2.67
C HIS A 231 33.80 40.52 -1.86
N GLY A 232 34.80 40.33 -0.99
CA GLY A 232 35.49 41.42 -0.30
C GLY A 232 34.64 42.21 0.68
N ARG A 233 33.64 41.56 1.29
CA ARG A 233 32.81 42.17 2.35
C ARG A 233 33.43 41.98 3.73
N THR A 234 33.20 42.93 4.63
CA THR A 234 33.66 42.91 6.04
C THR A 234 32.60 42.40 7.02
N THR A 235 31.38 42.12 6.54
CA THR A 235 30.27 41.62 7.35
C THR A 235 29.46 40.59 6.56
N CYS A 236 28.75 39.69 7.24
CA CYS A 236 27.83 38.74 6.62
C CYS A 236 26.37 39.23 6.71
N LYS A 237 25.53 38.79 5.77
CA LYS A 237 24.10 39.10 5.71
C LYS A 237 23.32 38.06 6.50
N THR A 238 22.33 38.47 7.29
CA THR A 238 21.47 37.54 8.05
C THR A 238 20.44 36.85 7.15
N CYS A 239 20.14 35.58 7.43
CA CYS A 239 19.09 34.86 6.74
C CYS A 239 17.69 35.46 7.05
N PRO A 240 16.81 35.62 6.04
CA PRO A 240 15.46 36.19 6.22
C PRO A 240 14.51 35.23 6.95
N ASP A 241 13.38 35.74 7.44
CA ASP A 241 12.22 34.95 7.91
C ASP A 241 12.53 33.85 8.94
N SER A 242 13.41 34.13 9.92
CA SER A 242 13.82 33.17 10.97
C SER A 242 14.39 31.85 10.44
N THR A 243 15.00 31.89 9.26
CA THR A 243 15.74 30.76 8.68
C THR A 243 17.20 30.74 9.15
N THR A 244 17.84 29.58 9.08
CA THR A 244 19.24 29.39 9.46
C THR A 244 20.03 28.78 8.32
N THR A 245 21.35 28.68 8.42
CA THR A 245 22.17 27.96 7.43
C THR A 245 22.51 26.56 7.93
N VAL A 246 22.72 25.60 7.01
CA VAL A 246 23.10 24.22 7.36
C VAL A 246 24.43 24.18 8.15
N GLY A 247 25.32 25.13 7.87
CA GLY A 247 26.62 25.27 8.51
C GLY A 247 27.18 26.69 8.33
N THR A 248 28.42 26.89 8.74
CA THR A 248 29.16 28.15 8.53
C THR A 248 29.59 28.30 7.07
N GLY A 249 29.93 29.52 6.65
CA GLY A 249 30.54 29.77 5.34
C GLY A 249 29.55 29.81 4.17
N THR A 250 28.28 30.18 4.41
CA THR A 250 27.24 30.06 3.40
C THR A 250 27.34 31.15 2.32
N PRO A 251 27.50 30.82 1.02
CA PRO A 251 27.77 31.82 -0.01
C PRO A 251 26.52 32.41 -0.67
N LYS A 252 25.30 31.92 -0.38
CA LYS A 252 24.08 32.34 -1.08
C LYS A 252 22.88 32.37 -0.15
N LYS A 253 21.99 33.34 -0.40
CA LYS A 253 20.71 33.48 0.31
C LYS A 253 19.81 32.24 0.15
N GLU A 254 19.85 31.57 -1.00
CA GLU A 254 19.05 30.36 -1.29
C GLU A 254 19.39 29.17 -0.38
N ASN A 255 20.54 29.22 0.31
CA ASN A 255 20.98 28.19 1.24
C ASN A 255 20.53 28.45 2.68
N CYS A 256 19.72 29.49 2.91
CA CYS A 256 18.97 29.67 4.13
C CYS A 256 17.81 28.65 4.19
N ILE A 257 17.78 27.86 5.25
CA ILE A 257 16.88 26.73 5.49
C ILE A 257 15.99 26.97 6.71
N HIS A 258 14.82 26.34 6.75
CA HIS A 258 13.95 26.43 7.92
C HIS A 258 14.59 25.84 9.18
N VAL A 259 14.38 26.50 10.32
CA VAL A 259 14.82 26.00 11.63
C VAL A 259 13.92 24.85 12.06
N CYS A 260 14.47 23.64 12.11
CA CYS A 260 13.73 22.47 12.58
C CYS A 260 13.52 22.52 14.11
N PRO A 261 12.32 22.18 14.61
CA PRO A 261 12.06 22.15 16.05
C PRO A 261 12.82 21.01 16.74
N PRO A 262 12.96 21.04 18.08
CA PRO A 262 13.50 19.91 18.84
C PRO A 262 12.80 18.59 18.51
N GLY A 263 13.58 17.50 18.47
CA GLY A 263 13.16 16.17 18.05
C GLY A 263 13.24 15.95 16.52
N TYR A 264 13.57 17.01 15.77
CA TYR A 264 13.74 16.99 14.32
C TYR A 264 15.13 17.46 13.93
N PHE A 265 15.59 17.01 12.77
CA PHE A 265 16.82 17.45 12.14
C PHE A 265 16.53 17.84 10.69
N TYR A 266 17.31 18.77 10.16
CA TYR A 266 17.19 19.16 8.77
C TYR A 266 17.90 18.14 7.87
N ASP A 267 17.14 17.41 7.07
CA ASP A 267 17.71 16.51 6.09
C ASP A 267 17.99 17.24 4.78
N THR A 268 19.26 17.28 4.39
CA THR A 268 19.71 17.95 3.15
C THR A 268 19.20 17.24 1.89
N ALA A 269 18.87 15.95 1.96
CA ALA A 269 18.36 15.19 0.81
C ALA A 269 16.88 15.51 0.53
N SER A 270 16.03 15.49 1.55
CA SER A 270 14.61 15.83 1.46
C SER A 270 14.32 17.33 1.50
N LYS A 271 15.29 18.16 1.94
CA LYS A 271 15.12 19.60 2.22
C LYS A 271 13.98 19.89 3.20
N MET A 272 13.69 18.95 4.09
CA MET A 272 12.62 19.04 5.07
C MET A 272 13.12 18.65 6.46
N CYS A 273 12.38 19.06 7.48
CA CYS A 273 12.64 18.62 8.85
C CYS A 273 12.15 17.19 9.03
N GLU A 274 13.09 16.26 9.11
CA GLU A 274 12.80 14.87 9.43
C GLU A 274 12.87 14.65 10.94
N THR A 275 12.04 13.74 11.43
CA THR A 275 12.07 13.32 12.83
C THR A 275 13.33 12.49 13.09
N CYS A 276 13.93 12.63 14.27
CA CYS A 276 15.10 11.81 14.62
C CYS A 276 14.82 10.30 14.58
N GLY A 277 13.55 9.93 14.76
CA GLY A 277 13.07 8.57 14.61
C GLY A 277 13.80 7.65 15.57
N LEU A 278 14.34 6.57 15.03
CA LEU A 278 15.15 5.60 15.77
C LEU A 278 16.65 5.93 15.74
N ARG A 279 17.07 7.02 15.07
CA ARG A 279 18.48 7.42 14.96
C ARG A 279 18.98 8.09 16.24
N GLY A 280 18.08 8.55 17.11
CA GLY A 280 18.43 9.19 18.37
C GLY A 280 17.41 10.22 18.82
N TYR A 281 17.89 11.20 19.58
CA TYR A 281 17.10 12.31 20.12
C TYR A 281 17.74 13.65 19.76
N GLN A 282 16.99 14.74 19.84
CA GLN A 282 17.50 16.08 19.56
C GLN A 282 16.86 17.14 20.47
N PRO A 283 17.56 17.65 21.49
CA PRO A 283 17.02 18.68 22.38
C PRO A 283 16.97 20.07 21.76
N ASN A 284 17.88 20.38 20.83
CA ASN A 284 18.06 21.73 20.30
C ASN A 284 17.40 21.89 18.93
N SER A 285 16.91 23.10 18.65
CA SER A 285 16.37 23.44 17.33
C SER A 285 17.48 23.72 16.31
N GLY A 286 17.13 23.66 15.03
CA GLY A 286 17.99 24.06 13.93
C GLY A 286 19.18 23.12 13.69
N GLN A 287 19.12 21.87 14.14
CA GLN A 287 20.21 20.89 13.96
C GLN A 287 20.11 20.15 12.63
N ASP A 288 21.25 19.73 12.09
CA ASP A 288 21.38 18.97 10.83
C ASP A 288 21.50 17.45 11.06
N ARG A 289 21.59 17.01 12.32
CA ARG A 289 21.75 15.62 12.73
C ARG A 289 21.11 15.38 14.10
N CYS A 290 20.88 14.10 14.42
CA CYS A 290 20.38 13.67 15.72
C CYS A 290 21.52 13.15 16.60
N ILE A 291 21.33 13.25 17.91
CA ILE A 291 22.26 12.71 18.92
C ILE A 291 21.91 11.23 19.13
N PRO A 292 22.82 10.28 18.86
CA PRO A 292 22.54 8.87 19.03
C PRO A 292 22.29 8.52 20.50
N CYS A 293 21.41 7.54 20.74
CA CYS A 293 21.22 6.97 22.08
C CYS A 293 22.46 6.16 22.51
N PRO A 294 22.69 5.99 23.83
CA PRO A 294 23.74 5.11 24.36
C PRO A 294 23.65 3.68 23.80
N GLU A 295 24.78 2.98 23.76
CA GLU A 295 24.82 1.59 23.26
C GLU A 295 23.78 0.69 23.94
N GLY A 296 23.09 -0.12 23.14
CA GLY A 296 22.04 -1.01 23.61
C GLY A 296 20.67 -0.37 23.84
N THR A 297 20.55 0.96 23.70
CA THR A 297 19.29 1.70 23.90
C THR A 297 18.75 2.32 22.61
N VAL A 298 17.44 2.52 22.55
CA VAL A 298 16.71 3.13 21.42
C VAL A 298 15.68 4.14 21.93
N PRO A 299 15.39 5.22 21.18
CA PRO A 299 14.41 6.21 21.59
C PRO A 299 12.97 5.64 21.55
N ILE A 300 12.16 5.95 22.57
CA ILE A 300 10.74 5.53 22.65
C ILE A 300 9.90 6.25 21.59
N PHE A 301 10.14 7.55 21.40
CA PHE A 301 9.36 8.40 20.51
C PHE A 301 10.17 8.80 19.28
N GLN A 302 9.52 8.92 18.13
CA GLN A 302 10.19 9.36 16.90
C GLN A 302 10.74 10.79 17.02
N ASN A 303 10.08 11.65 17.80
CA ASN A 303 10.47 13.04 18.04
C ASN A 303 11.12 13.23 19.43
N SER A 304 11.89 12.23 19.90
CA SER A 304 12.52 12.30 21.22
C SER A 304 13.43 13.51 21.34
N THR A 305 13.22 14.30 22.39
CA THR A 305 14.01 15.49 22.70
C THR A 305 15.01 15.27 23.83
N THR A 306 14.84 14.21 24.63
CA THR A 306 15.65 13.96 25.83
C THR A 306 16.27 12.56 25.81
N ILE A 307 17.41 12.41 26.48
CA ILE A 307 18.09 11.12 26.66
C ILE A 307 17.28 10.14 27.53
N ALA A 308 16.40 10.64 28.40
CA ALA A 308 15.53 9.81 29.23
C ALA A 308 14.56 8.95 28.40
N HIS A 309 14.36 9.31 27.13
CA HIS A 309 13.58 8.51 26.19
C HIS A 309 14.39 7.39 25.54
N CYS A 310 15.68 7.23 25.81
CA CYS A 310 16.49 6.10 25.34
C CYS A 310 16.33 4.92 26.31
N LEU A 311 15.63 3.86 25.88
CA LEU A 311 15.42 2.64 26.68
C LEU A 311 16.04 1.41 26.03
N ASP A 312 16.23 0.35 26.81
CA ASP A 312 16.81 -0.91 26.34
C ASP A 312 16.12 -1.46 25.08
N LYS A 313 16.92 -1.93 24.13
CA LYS A 313 16.41 -2.63 22.95
C LYS A 313 15.74 -3.94 23.38
N CYS A 314 14.48 -4.14 23.01
CA CYS A 314 13.81 -5.41 23.23
C CYS A 314 14.52 -6.55 22.47
N ARG A 315 14.63 -7.73 23.10
CA ARG A 315 15.25 -8.94 22.52
C ARG A 315 14.58 -9.39 21.23
N ALA A 316 15.23 -10.28 20.48
CA ALA A 316 14.63 -10.91 19.29
C ALA A 316 13.28 -11.56 19.65
N GLY A 317 12.28 -11.37 18.78
CA GLY A 317 10.90 -11.78 19.00
C GLY A 317 10.09 -10.93 19.99
N MET A 318 10.62 -9.80 20.49
CA MET A 318 9.89 -8.91 21.41
C MET A 318 9.86 -7.47 20.88
N GLN A 319 8.71 -6.81 20.90
CA GLN A 319 8.59 -5.38 20.65
C GLN A 319 8.26 -4.62 21.93
N ARG A 320 8.43 -3.30 21.90
CA ARG A 320 8.00 -2.43 22.99
C ARG A 320 6.47 -2.26 22.94
N SER A 321 5.81 -2.34 24.09
CA SER A 321 4.38 -2.06 24.25
C SER A 321 4.03 -0.62 23.81
N SER A 322 2.77 -0.38 23.43
CA SER A 322 2.25 0.95 23.07
C SER A 322 2.51 2.01 24.15
N ASP A 323 2.56 1.58 25.40
CA ASP A 323 2.73 2.46 26.57
C ASP A 323 4.21 2.74 26.88
N GLY A 324 5.13 2.18 26.08
CA GLY A 324 6.58 2.39 26.21
C GLY A 324 7.22 1.69 27.42
N SER A 325 6.45 1.02 28.28
CA SER A 325 6.94 0.56 29.58
C SER A 325 7.61 -0.81 29.54
N THR A 326 7.08 -1.77 28.77
CA THR A 326 7.53 -3.18 28.79
C THR A 326 7.70 -3.75 27.39
N CYS A 327 8.51 -4.82 27.29
CA CYS A 327 8.66 -5.59 26.05
C CYS A 327 7.64 -6.73 26.00
N GLU A 328 6.84 -6.79 24.94
CA GLU A 328 5.83 -7.80 24.66
C GLU A 328 6.22 -8.68 23.45
N PRO A 329 5.76 -9.94 23.39
CA PRO A 329 6.11 -10.84 22.29
C PRO A 329 5.48 -10.38 20.96
N CYS A 330 6.24 -10.48 19.87
CA CYS A 330 5.73 -10.21 18.53
C CYS A 330 4.45 -11.01 18.27
N PRO A 331 3.36 -10.39 17.79
CA PRO A 331 2.13 -11.09 17.46
C PRO A 331 2.34 -12.10 16.32
N ILE A 332 1.41 -13.03 16.18
CA ILE A 332 1.39 -13.98 15.06
C ILE A 332 1.34 -13.19 13.74
N GLY A 333 2.03 -13.70 12.72
CA GLY A 333 2.18 -13.01 11.45
C GLY A 333 3.25 -11.91 11.46
N SER A 334 4.04 -11.83 12.54
CA SER A 334 5.19 -10.93 12.64
C SER A 334 6.38 -11.61 13.30
N PHE A 335 7.58 -11.11 13.00
CA PHE A 335 8.83 -11.58 13.55
C PHE A 335 9.78 -10.41 13.83
N LYS A 336 10.78 -10.60 14.69
CA LYS A 336 11.82 -9.59 14.94
C LYS A 336 13.17 -10.26 15.16
N SER A 337 14.15 -9.93 14.33
CA SER A 337 15.53 -10.41 14.51
C SER A 337 16.27 -9.66 15.64
N ALA A 338 17.54 -10.00 15.84
CA ALA A 338 18.40 -9.30 16.80
C ALA A 338 18.75 -7.88 16.30
N GLU A 339 18.86 -7.72 14.98
CA GLU A 339 19.16 -6.46 14.29
C GLU A 339 17.93 -5.56 14.25
N ASP A 340 16.75 -6.15 14.05
CA ASP A 340 15.49 -5.43 13.96
C ASP A 340 15.11 -4.75 15.28
N MET A 341 14.54 -3.56 15.16
CA MET A 341 14.08 -2.75 16.30
C MET A 341 12.59 -2.95 16.60
N VAL A 342 11.79 -3.37 15.61
CA VAL A 342 10.33 -3.54 15.70
C VAL A 342 9.93 -4.87 15.09
N CYS A 343 8.80 -5.45 15.49
CA CYS A 343 8.25 -6.63 14.83
C CYS A 343 7.86 -6.29 13.38
N MET A 344 8.52 -6.95 12.44
CA MET A 344 8.22 -6.87 11.03
C MET A 344 7.13 -7.86 10.67
N MET A 345 6.17 -7.43 9.85
CA MET A 345 5.12 -8.32 9.36
C MET A 345 5.70 -9.35 8.39
N CYS A 346 5.12 -10.54 8.37
CA CYS A 346 5.44 -11.56 7.39
C CYS A 346 5.09 -11.08 5.96
N PRO A 347 5.78 -11.61 4.93
CA PRO A 347 5.44 -11.38 3.54
C PRO A 347 3.99 -11.74 3.23
N THR A 348 3.41 -11.13 2.19
CA THR A 348 2.00 -11.29 1.82
C THR A 348 1.57 -12.75 1.74
N GLY A 349 0.48 -13.08 2.45
CA GLY A 349 -0.11 -14.42 2.46
C GLY A 349 0.62 -15.44 3.33
N ARG A 350 1.59 -15.01 4.15
CA ARG A 350 2.29 -15.88 5.10
C ARG A 350 2.17 -15.38 6.54
N THR A 351 2.24 -16.31 7.47
CA THR A 351 2.13 -16.08 8.92
C THR A 351 3.15 -16.92 9.69
N THR A 352 3.24 -16.69 11.01
CA THR A 352 4.13 -17.43 11.91
C THR A 352 3.38 -18.49 12.73
N LEU A 353 4.09 -19.54 13.15
CA LEU A 353 3.48 -20.60 13.96
C LEU A 353 3.06 -20.12 15.34
N SER A 354 3.82 -19.21 15.93
CA SER A 354 3.61 -18.74 17.29
C SER A 354 4.04 -17.27 17.46
N LYS A 355 3.57 -16.68 18.57
CA LYS A 355 4.07 -15.38 19.04
C LYS A 355 5.58 -15.44 19.29
N ALA A 356 6.22 -14.28 19.35
CA ALA A 356 7.65 -14.13 19.60
C ALA A 356 8.58 -14.75 18.55
N SER A 357 8.15 -14.77 17.28
CA SER A 357 8.98 -15.26 16.18
C SER A 357 10.23 -14.39 15.99
N LYS A 358 11.39 -15.04 15.80
CA LYS A 358 12.71 -14.39 15.81
C LYS A 358 13.31 -14.13 14.43
N SER A 359 12.73 -14.66 13.36
CA SER A 359 13.30 -14.53 12.01
C SER A 359 12.24 -14.71 10.93
N LEU A 360 12.58 -14.24 9.72
CA LEU A 360 11.75 -14.38 8.52
C LEU A 360 11.47 -15.85 8.15
N ALA A 361 12.36 -16.77 8.54
CA ALA A 361 12.17 -18.20 8.31
C ALA A 361 10.93 -18.76 9.06
N ALA A 362 10.50 -18.11 10.13
CA ALA A 362 9.25 -18.45 10.82
C ALA A 362 8.00 -18.13 9.98
N CYS A 363 8.11 -17.25 8.97
CA CYS A 363 7.03 -16.85 8.06
C CYS A 363 6.91 -17.81 6.86
N HIS A 364 6.77 -19.12 7.10
CA HIS A 364 6.62 -20.12 6.04
C HIS A 364 5.19 -20.68 5.92
N ILE A 365 4.35 -20.43 6.92
CA ILE A 365 2.97 -20.92 6.97
C ILE A 365 2.10 -20.01 6.12
N LYS A 366 1.23 -20.57 5.28
CA LYS A 366 0.25 -19.78 4.52
C LYS A 366 -0.90 -19.36 5.44
N ILE A 367 -1.37 -18.12 5.28
CA ILE A 367 -2.55 -17.64 6.00
C ILE A 367 -3.76 -18.51 5.62
N CYS A 368 -4.40 -19.09 6.63
CA CYS A 368 -5.63 -19.86 6.43
C CYS A 368 -6.81 -18.89 6.29
N PHE A 369 -7.57 -19.08 5.23
CA PHE A 369 -8.75 -18.28 4.94
C PHE A 369 -9.92 -18.73 5.83
N PRO A 370 -10.91 -17.86 6.09
CA PRO A 370 -12.14 -18.25 6.76
C PRO A 370 -12.74 -19.52 6.15
N GLY A 371 -13.17 -20.43 7.01
CA GLY A 371 -13.58 -21.79 6.66
C GLY A 371 -12.45 -22.82 6.66
N THR A 372 -11.19 -22.44 6.90
CA THR A 372 -10.08 -23.39 6.97
C THR A 372 -9.34 -23.34 8.30
N ILE A 373 -8.81 -24.48 8.72
CA ILE A 373 -8.00 -24.69 9.92
C ILE A 373 -6.59 -25.10 9.51
N LEU A 374 -5.58 -24.62 10.22
CA LEU A 374 -4.20 -25.02 10.01
C LEU A 374 -3.94 -26.40 10.62
N ASP A 375 -3.59 -27.39 9.80
CA ASP A 375 -3.03 -28.64 10.29
C ASP A 375 -1.57 -28.40 10.76
N HIS A 376 -1.34 -28.67 12.04
CA HIS A 376 -0.03 -28.50 12.68
C HIS A 376 1.03 -29.48 12.19
N ASN A 377 0.63 -30.62 11.60
CA ASN A 377 1.57 -31.62 11.10
C ASN A 377 2.03 -31.32 9.68
N THR A 378 1.10 -30.92 8.80
CA THR A 378 1.39 -30.66 7.38
C THR A 378 1.63 -29.17 7.07
N PHE A 379 1.34 -28.28 8.01
CA PHE A 379 1.33 -26.82 7.83
C PHE A 379 0.46 -26.36 6.64
N LYS A 380 -0.60 -27.12 6.33
CA LYS A 380 -1.58 -26.82 5.29
C LYS A 380 -2.91 -26.42 5.91
N CYS A 381 -3.66 -25.60 5.18
CA CYS A 381 -5.00 -25.21 5.57
C CYS A 381 -6.00 -26.23 5.03
N GLU A 382 -6.75 -26.86 5.92
CA GLU A 382 -7.78 -27.83 5.61
C GLU A 382 -9.16 -27.24 5.92
N PRO A 383 -10.23 -27.62 5.21
CA PRO A 383 -11.56 -27.09 5.48
C PRO A 383 -12.06 -27.55 6.86
N CYS A 384 -12.79 -26.68 7.56
CA CYS A 384 -13.50 -27.07 8.78
C CYS A 384 -14.53 -28.18 8.50
N ASP A 385 -14.62 -29.15 9.40
CA ASP A 385 -15.57 -30.26 9.31
C ASP A 385 -17.02 -29.81 9.55
N PHE A 386 -17.96 -30.69 9.21
CA PHE A 386 -19.38 -30.49 9.46
C PHE A 386 -19.68 -30.19 10.94
N GLY A 387 -20.65 -29.32 11.18
CA GLY A 387 -20.99 -28.84 12.52
C GLY A 387 -20.00 -27.82 13.10
N THR A 388 -18.95 -27.45 12.35
CA THR A 388 -17.98 -26.44 12.75
C THR A 388 -17.81 -25.35 11.70
N TYR A 389 -17.30 -24.18 12.10
CA TYR A 389 -17.05 -23.04 11.23
C TYR A 389 -15.82 -22.24 11.68
N MET A 390 -15.26 -21.43 10.77
CA MET A 390 -14.16 -20.50 11.05
C MET A 390 -14.39 -19.16 10.38
N ASP A 391 -14.61 -18.10 11.14
CA ASP A 391 -14.88 -16.74 10.67
C ASP A 391 -13.67 -15.78 10.75
N GLU A 392 -12.54 -16.25 11.26
CA GLU A 392 -11.30 -15.48 11.41
C GLU A 392 -10.22 -15.91 10.42
N TYR A 393 -9.36 -14.96 10.02
CA TYR A 393 -8.12 -15.26 9.29
C TYR A 393 -7.08 -15.83 10.27
N ASP A 394 -6.22 -16.75 9.81
CA ASP A 394 -5.27 -17.49 10.66
C ASP A 394 -5.92 -18.42 11.71
N GLY A 395 -7.11 -18.92 11.37
CA GLY A 395 -7.90 -19.83 12.20
C GLY A 395 -7.15 -21.08 12.65
N ARG A 396 -7.04 -21.26 13.98
CA ARG A 396 -6.40 -22.44 14.61
C ARG A 396 -7.37 -23.50 15.12
N ILE A 397 -8.62 -23.11 15.38
CA ILE A 397 -9.65 -23.99 15.94
C ILE A 397 -10.98 -23.66 15.29
N CYS A 398 -11.58 -24.63 14.59
CA CYS A 398 -12.94 -24.48 14.07
C CYS A 398 -13.91 -24.38 15.27
N LYS A 399 -14.69 -23.30 15.30
CA LYS A 399 -15.72 -23.06 16.31
C LYS A 399 -16.89 -24.02 16.07
N THR A 400 -17.43 -24.61 17.12
CA THR A 400 -18.63 -25.46 16.99
C THR A 400 -19.86 -24.60 16.72
N CYS A 401 -20.79 -25.14 15.92
CA CYS A 401 -22.07 -24.50 15.70
C CYS A 401 -22.87 -24.39 17.01
N PRO A 402 -23.73 -23.35 17.15
CA PRO A 402 -24.65 -23.23 18.28
C PRO A 402 -25.57 -24.46 18.44
N VAL A 403 -26.15 -24.60 19.64
CA VAL A 403 -27.06 -25.72 19.94
C VAL A 403 -28.19 -25.87 18.91
N SER A 404 -28.51 -27.11 18.55
CA SER A 404 -29.53 -27.46 17.53
C SER A 404 -29.27 -26.91 16.12
N THR A 405 -28.03 -26.53 15.81
CA THR A 405 -27.61 -26.14 14.46
C THR A 405 -26.36 -26.90 14.02
N THR A 406 -26.18 -27.02 12.72
CA THR A 406 -25.02 -27.68 12.10
C THR A 406 -24.70 -27.04 10.75
N THR A 407 -23.48 -27.23 10.26
CA THR A 407 -23.11 -26.88 8.88
C THR A 407 -23.19 -28.14 8.03
N TYR A 408 -23.90 -28.04 6.89
CA TYR A 408 -24.05 -29.13 5.91
C TYR A 408 -23.01 -29.05 4.77
N GLN A 409 -22.03 -28.17 4.91
CA GLN A 409 -20.95 -27.96 3.95
C GLN A 409 -19.63 -27.89 4.69
N LEU A 410 -18.60 -28.50 4.11
CA LEU A 410 -17.24 -28.36 4.59
C LEU A 410 -16.78 -26.91 4.41
N GLY A 411 -15.92 -26.48 5.33
CA GLY A 411 -15.28 -25.18 5.30
C GLY A 411 -16.23 -24.01 5.52
N ALA A 412 -17.22 -24.18 6.40
CA ALA A 412 -18.11 -23.10 6.78
C ALA A 412 -17.32 -21.91 7.35
N ASN A 413 -17.52 -20.73 6.75
CA ASN A 413 -16.71 -19.55 7.04
C ASN A 413 -17.42 -18.51 7.93
N SER A 414 -18.58 -18.86 8.48
CA SER A 414 -19.37 -17.98 9.34
C SER A 414 -20.36 -18.79 10.17
N ALA A 415 -20.64 -18.31 11.38
CA ALA A 415 -21.72 -18.84 12.22
C ALA A 415 -23.08 -18.82 11.51
N LYS A 416 -23.28 -17.92 10.53
CA LYS A 416 -24.52 -17.85 9.74
C LYS A 416 -24.76 -19.07 8.85
N MET A 417 -23.73 -19.86 8.56
CA MET A 417 -23.84 -21.10 7.82
C MET A 417 -24.28 -22.28 8.70
N CYS A 418 -24.37 -22.08 10.02
CA CYS A 418 -24.98 -23.04 10.93
C CYS A 418 -26.50 -22.97 10.78
N GLU A 419 -27.07 -24.02 10.19
CA GLU A 419 -28.48 -24.16 9.92
C GLU A 419 -29.13 -25.10 10.94
N TRP A 420 -30.43 -24.93 11.19
CA TRP A 420 -31.15 -25.78 12.13
C TRP A 420 -31.19 -27.23 11.68
N THR A 421 -30.90 -28.15 12.62
CA THR A 421 -31.01 -29.59 12.40
C THR A 421 -32.46 -30.05 12.32
N ASN A 422 -33.40 -29.28 12.84
CA ASN A 422 -34.83 -29.57 12.76
C ASN A 422 -35.52 -28.62 11.79
N GLN A 423 -35.81 -29.10 10.58
CA GLN A 423 -36.36 -28.25 9.52
C GLN A 423 -37.83 -27.88 9.76
N CYS A 424 -38.56 -28.72 10.49
CA CYS A 424 -39.95 -28.47 10.87
C CYS A 424 -40.09 -27.31 11.84
N LYS A 425 -39.23 -27.24 12.87
CA LYS A 425 -39.21 -26.17 13.87
C LYS A 425 -38.69 -24.86 13.28
N ALA A 426 -37.70 -24.97 12.39
CA ALA A 426 -37.12 -23.81 11.71
C ALA A 426 -37.98 -23.28 10.54
N SER A 427 -39.06 -23.99 10.16
CA SER A 427 -39.88 -23.67 8.98
C SER A 427 -39.07 -23.56 7.68
N THR A 428 -38.00 -24.35 7.55
CA THR A 428 -37.14 -24.42 6.36
C THR A 428 -37.49 -25.58 5.44
N HIS A 429 -38.61 -26.26 5.72
CA HIS A 429 -39.16 -27.35 4.91
C HIS A 429 -40.05 -26.82 3.77
N ASN A 430 -40.19 -27.62 2.72
CA ASN A 430 -41.05 -27.30 1.58
C ASN A 430 -42.39 -28.06 1.59
N CYS A 431 -42.81 -28.62 2.74
CA CYS A 431 -44.11 -29.28 2.85
C CYS A 431 -45.27 -28.35 2.41
N HIS A 432 -46.29 -28.95 1.79
CA HIS A 432 -47.51 -28.22 1.45
C HIS A 432 -48.13 -27.62 2.72
N TRP A 433 -48.82 -26.47 2.61
CA TRP A 433 -49.47 -25.83 3.77
C TRP A 433 -50.56 -26.71 4.42
N LEU A 434 -51.12 -27.65 3.64
CA LEU A 434 -52.05 -28.71 4.08
C LEU A 434 -51.36 -29.99 4.54
N ALA A 435 -50.04 -30.02 4.66
CA ALA A 435 -49.27 -31.13 5.20
C ALA A 435 -48.70 -30.81 6.57
N ALA A 436 -48.44 -31.85 7.35
CA ALA A 436 -47.62 -31.82 8.55
C ALA A 436 -46.18 -32.18 8.18
N CYS A 437 -45.23 -31.41 8.70
CA CYS A 437 -43.80 -31.71 8.61
C CYS A 437 -43.41 -32.70 9.71
N ILE A 438 -42.61 -33.70 9.36
CA ILE A 438 -42.05 -34.71 10.25
C ILE A 438 -40.54 -34.61 10.16
N ASP A 439 -39.90 -34.27 11.27
CA ASP A 439 -38.44 -34.18 11.39
C ASP A 439 -37.84 -35.58 11.37
N LEU A 440 -36.82 -35.79 10.55
CA LEU A 440 -36.08 -37.05 10.50
C LEU A 440 -34.63 -36.79 10.90
N PRO A 441 -33.91 -37.77 11.49
CA PRO A 441 -32.50 -37.60 11.75
C PRO A 441 -31.75 -37.36 10.44
N ASP A 442 -30.89 -36.35 10.42
CA ASP A 442 -30.04 -36.05 9.28
C ASP A 442 -29.05 -37.20 9.02
N GLU A 443 -29.02 -37.72 7.80
CA GLU A 443 -28.08 -38.77 7.37
C GLU A 443 -27.10 -38.24 6.34
N ASN A 444 -25.84 -38.69 6.40
CA ASN A 444 -24.78 -38.32 5.45
C ASN A 444 -24.62 -36.80 5.26
N HIS A 445 -24.78 -36.03 6.35
CA HIS A 445 -24.72 -34.56 6.33
C HIS A 445 -25.72 -33.94 5.34
N LYS A 446 -26.92 -34.51 5.22
CA LYS A 446 -28.04 -33.96 4.46
C LYS A 446 -29.25 -33.76 5.37
N LYS A 447 -29.94 -32.64 5.15
CA LYS A 447 -31.22 -32.32 5.78
C LYS A 447 -32.24 -33.39 5.42
N MET A 448 -32.85 -34.03 6.42
CA MET A 448 -33.88 -35.04 6.19
C MET A 448 -35.17 -34.69 6.91
N TYR A 449 -36.25 -34.55 6.14
CA TYR A 449 -37.60 -34.37 6.66
C TYR A 449 -38.61 -35.03 5.73
N SER A 450 -39.77 -35.36 6.27
CA SER A 450 -40.89 -35.91 5.51
C SER A 450 -42.13 -35.03 5.66
N CYS A 451 -42.98 -35.06 4.64
CA CYS A 451 -44.22 -34.31 4.62
C CYS A 451 -45.39 -35.29 4.48
N LYS A 452 -46.38 -35.18 5.36
CA LYS A 452 -47.60 -36.01 5.32
C LYS A 452 -48.84 -35.13 5.28
N CYS A 453 -49.71 -35.32 4.29
CA CYS A 453 -50.95 -34.53 4.21
C CYS A 453 -51.77 -34.67 5.51
N LYS A 454 -52.34 -33.55 5.96
CA LYS A 454 -53.21 -33.51 7.13
C LYS A 454 -54.47 -34.36 6.87
N PRO A 455 -55.16 -34.85 7.91
CA PRO A 455 -56.39 -35.62 7.74
C PRO A 455 -57.42 -34.88 6.85
N GLY A 456 -58.06 -35.60 5.92
CA GLY A 456 -59.01 -35.02 4.96
C GLY A 456 -58.40 -34.49 3.66
N PHE A 457 -57.08 -34.65 3.47
CA PHE A 457 -56.35 -34.29 2.26
C PHE A 457 -55.50 -35.48 1.77
N VAL A 458 -55.33 -35.60 0.45
CA VAL A 458 -54.55 -36.67 -0.19
C VAL A 458 -53.48 -36.10 -1.10
N GLY A 459 -52.35 -36.79 -1.22
CA GLY A 459 -51.22 -36.37 -2.04
C GLY A 459 -49.89 -36.88 -1.49
N ASN A 460 -48.79 -36.30 -1.96
CA ASN A 460 -47.42 -36.71 -1.60
C ASN A 460 -46.82 -35.88 -0.44
N GLY A 461 -47.64 -35.08 0.26
CA GLY A 461 -47.18 -34.19 1.33
C GLY A 461 -46.57 -32.87 0.87
N PHE A 462 -45.98 -32.81 -0.32
CA PHE A 462 -45.52 -31.56 -0.95
C PHE A 462 -46.61 -30.90 -1.80
N HIS A 463 -47.58 -31.69 -2.25
CA HIS A 463 -48.80 -31.27 -2.90
C HIS A 463 -49.96 -32.07 -2.28
N CYS A 464 -50.88 -31.37 -1.62
CA CYS A 464 -52.04 -31.98 -0.98
C CYS A 464 -53.30 -31.31 -1.50
N VAL A 465 -54.22 -32.11 -2.02
CA VAL A 465 -55.53 -31.67 -2.50
C VAL A 465 -56.63 -32.22 -1.59
N ASP A 466 -57.80 -31.61 -1.67
CA ASP A 466 -58.95 -32.04 -0.89
C ASP A 466 -59.32 -33.49 -1.26
N ALA A 467 -59.45 -34.37 -0.26
CA ALA A 467 -59.75 -35.78 -0.49
C ALA A 467 -61.11 -36.01 -1.18
N CYS A 468 -62.03 -35.05 -1.10
CA CYS A 468 -63.33 -35.09 -1.76
C CYS A 468 -63.32 -34.52 -3.19
N GLU A 469 -62.27 -33.80 -3.59
CA GLU A 469 -62.17 -33.20 -4.91
C GLU A 469 -62.03 -34.28 -5.99
N GLY A 470 -63.05 -34.38 -6.85
CA GLY A 470 -63.12 -35.40 -7.90
C GLY A 470 -63.33 -36.83 -7.41
N PHE A 471 -63.70 -37.02 -6.13
CA PHE A 471 -63.97 -38.33 -5.53
C PHE A 471 -65.35 -38.88 -5.90
N CYS A 472 -66.33 -37.98 -6.08
CA CYS A 472 -67.69 -38.31 -6.53
C CYS A 472 -68.01 -37.72 -7.90
N LEU A 473 -68.66 -38.50 -8.77
CA LEU A 473 -69.18 -38.09 -10.08
C LEU A 473 -70.72 -38.05 -10.04
N ASN A 474 -71.34 -37.30 -10.95
CA ASN A 474 -72.80 -37.21 -11.14
C ASN A 474 -73.59 -36.69 -9.92
N GLY A 475 -73.12 -35.62 -9.25
CA GLY A 475 -73.90 -34.95 -8.20
C GLY A 475 -73.91 -35.64 -6.83
N GLY A 476 -73.08 -36.67 -6.61
CA GLY A 476 -72.90 -37.29 -5.30
C GLY A 476 -72.20 -36.37 -4.29
N SER A 477 -72.52 -36.51 -3.00
CA SER A 477 -71.94 -35.72 -1.91
C SER A 477 -70.84 -36.50 -1.20
N CYS A 478 -69.64 -35.92 -1.12
CA CYS A 478 -68.53 -36.43 -0.32
C CYS A 478 -68.48 -35.70 1.02
N LEU A 479 -68.52 -36.45 2.12
CA LEU A 479 -68.42 -35.92 3.48
C LEU A 479 -67.14 -36.45 4.13
N LYS A 480 -66.53 -35.63 4.99
CA LYS A 480 -65.35 -36.03 5.76
C LYS A 480 -65.75 -36.27 7.21
N THR A 481 -65.26 -37.36 7.79
CA THR A 481 -65.43 -37.58 9.23
C THR A 481 -64.56 -36.60 10.04
N GLY A 482 -64.80 -36.49 11.35
CA GLY A 482 -63.92 -35.72 12.25
C GLY A 482 -62.46 -36.21 12.30
N ARG A 483 -62.18 -37.40 11.76
CA ARG A 483 -60.82 -37.96 11.59
C ARG A 483 -60.28 -37.81 10.17
N GLY A 484 -60.99 -37.12 9.28
CA GLY A 484 -60.57 -36.85 7.90
C GLY A 484 -60.73 -38.02 6.94
N GLU A 485 -61.46 -39.08 7.31
CA GLU A 485 -61.79 -40.19 6.42
C GLU A 485 -62.94 -39.76 5.49
N THR A 486 -62.86 -40.10 4.20
CA THR A 486 -63.91 -39.77 3.23
C THR A 486 -65.04 -40.78 3.30
N GLN A 487 -66.27 -40.27 3.41
CA GLN A 487 -67.51 -41.04 3.33
C GLN A 487 -68.35 -40.54 2.17
N VAL A 488 -69.05 -41.47 1.53
CA VAL A 488 -69.79 -41.22 0.31
C VAL A 488 -71.29 -41.34 0.58
N TYR A 489 -72.05 -40.30 0.25
CA TYR A 489 -73.51 -40.32 0.27
C TYR A 489 -74.04 -40.10 -1.16
N LEU A 490 -74.82 -41.06 -1.67
CA LEU A 490 -75.52 -41.02 -2.97
C LEU A 490 -74.64 -40.90 -4.22
N CYS A 491 -73.55 -41.67 -4.30
CA CYS A 491 -72.64 -41.62 -5.44
C CYS A 491 -72.86 -42.83 -6.34
N THR A 492 -73.37 -42.62 -7.56
CA THR A 492 -73.73 -43.71 -8.49
C THR A 492 -72.51 -44.44 -9.05
N TRP A 493 -71.32 -43.82 -9.02
CA TRP A 493 -70.04 -44.40 -9.44
C TRP A 493 -68.90 -43.85 -8.57
N ILE A 494 -68.14 -44.73 -7.92
CA ILE A 494 -66.94 -44.37 -7.15
C ILE A 494 -65.72 -44.54 -8.06
N ARG A 495 -64.88 -43.51 -8.18
CA ARG A 495 -63.59 -43.65 -8.86
C ARG A 495 -62.63 -44.36 -7.90
N TRP A 496 -62.41 -45.66 -8.10
CA TRP A 496 -61.35 -46.41 -7.40
C TRP A 496 -59.98 -45.87 -7.84
N LYS A 497 -59.51 -44.80 -7.18
CA LYS A 497 -58.08 -44.47 -7.17
C LYS A 497 -57.44 -45.40 -6.16
N THR A 498 -56.61 -46.31 -6.65
CA THR A 498 -55.71 -47.13 -5.87
C THR A 498 -54.97 -46.27 -4.84
N LEU A 499 -55.33 -46.45 -3.58
CA LEU A 499 -54.53 -46.00 -2.44
C LEU A 499 -53.26 -46.85 -2.44
N SER A 500 -52.21 -46.39 -3.12
CA SER A 500 -50.87 -46.94 -2.92
C SER A 500 -50.45 -46.61 -1.49
N LYS A 501 -50.09 -47.66 -0.74
CA LYS A 501 -49.38 -47.59 0.53
C LYS A 501 -48.07 -46.84 0.39
#